data_AF-A0A2E0ZNI2-F1
#
_entry.id   AF-A0A2E0ZNI2-F1
#
_cell.length_a   1.000
_cell.length_b   1.000
_cell.length_c   1.000
_cell.angle_alpha   90.00
_cell.angle_beta   90.00
_cell.angle_gamma   90.00
#
_symmetry.space_group_name_H-M   'P 1'
#
loop_
_entity.id
_entity.type
_entity.pdbx_description
1 polymer ?
#
loop_
_entity_poly.entity_id
_entity_poly.type
_entity_poly.pdbx_seq_one_letter_code
_entity_poly.pdbx_strand_id
1 'polypeptide(L)'
;MPETPFQPQLDFSPHNNQSLFSDHYLQEILRRTPAWREMQTPAAEFLTWLREHYAKERDQLENYNESQLEDNWIKPILDQLGHVWEGQASIPGLKGNIKKPDFALFPDEAARQTAVSQQNSPEYTKDVLALLEAKKWTVNLSKKSGTRPLFDDQNPMYQIDTYLSLSDVTWGVVSNGRFWRLVHKNSSRTLESYFEIDLLAALDAPNETAAKAVATFFWAFFNRAAFQPDAHGTRFLDEALSQSKAYAIALEADLRDNAYRSLEQLIIGFFAGDGRLDPKNADHRDEVYRNSLYLLYRLLFLFYGEARALLPMGNNTYKNDYSLQTLANDINRERDKLETLPTTGRRRWNRLAELFRLISGEDAQLNAELGVPRYNGGLFDPAQHPFFGTYFVGDRALAQAIDYLAYRRVREDGRFQGYQAVDYRTLDVRQLGSIYEGLLEYKVAIATEEMVTVRQKGVETWVPQAKKGRSKTVGTPRQPGDLYLTTDKGERKATGSYYTPDYIVEYIVENTLGPLVEQARERVKAQVRQTGSLDKAERQRQSAALFVQEILALNVLDPAMGSGHFLVEATHFLARALATDEYVTPSLAPSPSQVEG
;
A
#
# COMPACT_ATOMS: atom_id res chain seq x y z
N MET A 1 -17.82 28.66 34.09
CA MET A 1 -18.16 27.87 32.90
C MET A 1 -16.98 26.97 32.63
N PRO A 2 -17.14 25.64 32.56
CA PRO A 2 -16.00 24.76 32.31
C PRO A 2 -15.68 24.81 30.81
N GLU A 3 -14.48 25.29 30.48
CA GLU A 3 -13.89 25.07 29.18
C GLU A 3 -13.55 23.58 29.07
N THR A 4 -14.19 22.93 28.10
CA THR A 4 -13.92 21.56 27.70
C THR A 4 -12.46 21.47 27.23
N PRO A 5 -11.60 20.60 27.81
CA PRO A 5 -10.33 20.31 27.21
C PRO A 5 -10.58 19.44 25.96
N PHE A 6 -10.31 20.02 24.80
CA PHE A 6 -10.20 19.29 23.54
C PHE A 6 -9.03 18.30 23.68
N GLN A 7 -9.35 17.04 24.00
CA GLN A 7 -8.40 15.94 23.93
C GLN A 7 -8.18 15.60 22.45
N PRO A 8 -6.94 15.63 21.93
CA PRO A 8 -6.67 15.07 20.62
C PRO A 8 -6.78 13.54 20.74
N GLN A 9 -7.83 12.97 20.12
CA GLN A 9 -7.97 11.53 19.94
C GLN A 9 -6.73 11.02 19.20
N LEU A 10 -5.99 10.09 19.81
CA LEU A 10 -5.28 9.07 19.05
C LEU A 10 -6.38 8.36 18.25
N ASP A 11 -6.38 8.55 16.93
CA ASP A 11 -7.52 8.17 16.07
C ASP A 11 -7.73 6.65 16.16
N PHE A 12 -8.82 6.27 16.81
CA PHE A 12 -9.27 4.89 16.85
C PHE A 12 -9.63 4.47 15.42
N SER A 13 -8.89 3.52 14.85
CA SER A 13 -9.23 2.96 13.53
C SER A 13 -10.12 1.73 13.70
N PRO A 14 -11.31 1.68 13.09
CA PRO A 14 -12.21 0.54 13.21
C PRO A 14 -11.80 -0.68 12.36
N HIS A 15 -10.75 -0.54 11.54
CA HIS A 15 -10.20 -1.58 10.67
C HIS A 15 -8.71 -1.36 10.41
N ASN A 16 -8.05 -2.39 9.91
CA ASN A 16 -6.67 -2.36 9.42
C ASN A 16 -6.66 -2.79 7.95
N ASN A 17 -6.60 -1.82 7.04
CA ASN A 17 -6.53 -2.08 5.61
C ASN A 17 -5.07 -2.07 5.12
N GLN A 18 -4.63 -3.19 4.57
CA GLN A 18 -3.31 -3.38 3.96
C GLN A 18 -3.49 -3.50 2.45
N SER A 19 -3.71 -2.37 1.78
CA SER A 19 -3.76 -2.24 0.32
C SER A 19 -4.79 -3.09 -0.44
N LEU A 20 -5.73 -3.77 0.23
CA LEU A 20 -6.81 -4.49 -0.45
C LEU A 20 -7.87 -3.52 -1.00
N PHE A 21 -8.27 -2.54 -0.20
CA PHE A 21 -9.17 -1.46 -0.60
C PHE A 21 -8.46 -0.11 -0.53
N SER A 22 -9.12 0.94 -1.00
CA SER A 22 -8.68 2.32 -0.77
C SER A 22 -9.21 2.80 0.59
N ASP A 23 -8.36 3.45 1.39
CA ASP A 23 -8.80 4.04 2.66
C ASP A 23 -9.84 5.15 2.42
N HIS A 24 -9.68 5.92 1.35
CA HIS A 24 -10.70 6.90 0.93
C HIS A 24 -12.04 6.24 0.61
N TYR A 25 -12.04 5.10 -0.10
CA TYR A 25 -13.28 4.37 -0.36
C TYR A 25 -13.95 3.95 0.96
N LEU A 26 -13.20 3.32 1.87
CA LEU A 26 -13.71 2.83 3.14
C LEU A 26 -14.22 3.93 4.08
N GLN A 27 -13.55 5.08 4.10
CA GLN A 27 -13.82 6.16 5.06
C GLN A 27 -14.83 7.18 4.53
N GLU A 28 -14.87 7.43 3.22
CA GLU A 28 -15.67 8.52 2.65
C GLU A 28 -16.75 8.02 1.69
N ILE A 29 -16.42 7.14 0.75
CA ILE A 29 -17.37 6.71 -0.28
C ILE A 29 -18.38 5.75 0.31
N LEU A 30 -17.91 4.63 0.87
CA LEU A 30 -18.75 3.58 1.44
C LEU A 30 -19.70 4.15 2.50
N ARG A 31 -19.20 4.99 3.41
CA ARG A 31 -20.00 5.54 4.52
C ARG A 31 -21.17 6.44 4.07
N ARG A 32 -21.13 6.98 2.86
CA ARG A 32 -22.20 7.82 2.30
C ARG A 32 -23.28 7.00 1.59
N THR A 33 -23.00 5.74 1.25
CA THR A 33 -23.93 4.86 0.53
C THR A 33 -25.18 4.56 1.37
N PRO A 34 -26.34 4.32 0.74
CA PRO A 34 -27.51 3.78 1.41
C PRO A 34 -27.25 2.42 2.06
N ALA A 35 -26.52 1.54 1.36
CA ALA A 35 -26.15 0.21 1.84
C ALA A 35 -25.43 0.25 3.20
N TRP A 36 -24.47 1.18 3.37
CA TRP A 36 -23.80 1.36 4.66
C TRP A 36 -24.75 1.72 5.81
N ARG A 37 -25.76 2.56 5.55
CA ARG A 37 -26.75 2.94 6.57
C ARG A 37 -27.65 1.77 6.93
N GLU A 38 -28.05 0.99 5.94
CA GLU A 38 -28.88 -0.21 6.13
C GLU A 38 -28.16 -1.30 6.95
N MET A 39 -26.83 -1.39 6.82
CA MET A 39 -26.00 -2.34 7.59
C MET A 39 -25.84 -1.97 9.08
N GLN A 40 -26.12 -0.74 9.49
CA GLN A 40 -25.88 -0.30 10.89
C GLN A 40 -26.78 -1.02 11.90
N THR A 41 -28.05 -1.27 11.54
CA THR A 41 -29.01 -1.96 12.42
C THR A 41 -28.58 -3.40 12.70
N PRO A 42 -28.40 -4.28 11.70
CA PRO A 42 -27.95 -5.65 11.96
C PRO A 42 -26.55 -5.70 12.58
N ALA A 43 -25.66 -4.76 12.25
CA ALA A 43 -24.35 -4.67 12.90
C ALA A 43 -24.45 -4.36 14.41
N ALA A 44 -25.41 -3.53 14.83
CA ALA A 44 -25.64 -3.22 16.24
C ALA A 44 -26.25 -4.41 17.00
N GLU A 45 -27.14 -5.17 16.35
CA GLU A 45 -27.67 -6.43 16.88
C GLU A 45 -26.55 -7.46 17.06
N PHE A 46 -25.71 -7.63 16.04
CA PHE A 46 -24.51 -8.47 16.09
C PHE A 46 -23.57 -8.05 17.23
N LEU A 47 -23.30 -6.76 17.41
CA LEU A 47 -22.44 -6.26 18.48
C LEU A 47 -23.01 -6.60 19.87
N THR A 48 -24.33 -6.52 20.03
CA THR A 48 -25.00 -6.89 21.28
C THR A 48 -24.83 -8.38 21.57
N TRP A 49 -25.09 -9.23 20.58
CA TRP A 49 -24.87 -10.66 20.68
C TRP A 49 -23.38 -10.99 20.96
N LEU A 50 -22.45 -10.33 20.28
CA LEU A 50 -21.01 -10.53 20.45
C LEU A 50 -20.57 -10.24 21.88
N ARG A 51 -21.08 -9.18 22.51
CA ARG A 51 -20.80 -8.85 23.91
C ARG A 51 -21.24 -9.97 24.85
N GLU A 52 -22.43 -10.51 24.63
CA GLU A 52 -22.98 -11.61 25.44
C GLU A 52 -22.22 -12.92 25.22
N HIS A 53 -21.85 -13.23 23.97
CA HIS A 53 -21.10 -14.43 23.62
C HIS A 53 -19.67 -14.36 24.15
N TYR A 54 -18.97 -13.23 23.95
CA TYR A 54 -17.63 -13.01 24.48
C TYR A 54 -17.58 -13.12 26.01
N ALA A 55 -18.58 -12.59 26.72
CA ALA A 55 -18.63 -12.68 28.18
C ALA A 55 -18.65 -14.12 28.70
N LYS A 56 -19.18 -15.08 27.90
CA LYS A 56 -19.21 -16.51 28.25
C LYS A 56 -17.90 -17.22 27.93
N GLU A 57 -17.27 -16.86 26.81
CA GLU A 57 -16.14 -17.61 26.25
C GLU A 57 -14.76 -17.03 26.63
N ARG A 58 -14.67 -15.74 26.99
CA ARG A 58 -13.39 -14.99 27.10
C ARG A 58 -12.30 -15.69 27.94
N ASP A 59 -12.67 -16.38 29.01
CA ASP A 59 -11.73 -17.00 29.93
C ASP A 59 -11.15 -18.32 29.36
N GLN A 60 -11.77 -18.86 28.30
CA GLN A 60 -11.38 -20.12 27.66
C GLN A 60 -10.66 -19.93 26.32
N LEU A 61 -10.84 -18.79 25.64
CA LEU A 61 -10.37 -18.55 24.28
C LEU A 61 -8.87 -18.86 24.06
N GLU A 62 -8.01 -18.48 25.00
CA GLU A 62 -6.56 -18.75 24.92
C GLU A 62 -6.19 -20.23 25.08
N ASN A 63 -7.07 -21.01 25.72
CA ASN A 63 -6.86 -22.43 26.01
C ASN A 63 -7.48 -23.36 24.96
N TYR A 64 -8.35 -22.83 24.10
CA TYR A 64 -8.98 -23.63 23.05
C TYR A 64 -7.95 -24.13 22.04
N ASN A 65 -8.05 -25.43 21.73
CA ASN A 65 -7.46 -25.95 20.50
C ASN A 65 -8.28 -25.47 19.28
N GLU A 66 -7.82 -25.81 18.07
CA GLU A 66 -8.38 -25.27 16.82
C GLU A 66 -9.84 -25.67 16.64
N SER A 67 -10.16 -26.96 16.79
CA SER A 67 -11.54 -27.47 16.74
C SER A 67 -12.43 -26.88 17.83
N GLN A 68 -11.94 -26.71 19.06
CA GLN A 68 -12.72 -26.07 20.13
C GLN A 68 -13.01 -24.59 19.85
N LEU A 69 -12.04 -23.88 19.26
CA LEU A 69 -12.23 -22.49 18.86
C LEU A 69 -13.21 -22.39 17.69
N GLU A 70 -13.12 -23.31 16.73
CA GLU A 70 -14.10 -23.40 15.65
C GLU A 70 -15.52 -23.59 16.19
N ASP A 71 -15.72 -24.58 17.06
CA ASP A 71 -17.03 -24.96 17.60
C ASP A 71 -17.65 -23.89 18.49
N ASN A 72 -16.87 -23.31 19.40
CA ASN A 72 -17.39 -22.41 20.43
C ASN A 72 -17.30 -20.93 20.06
N TRP A 73 -16.51 -20.58 19.04
CA TRP A 73 -16.27 -19.18 18.67
C TRP A 73 -16.54 -18.88 17.19
N ILE A 74 -15.86 -19.56 16.25
CA ILE A 74 -15.95 -19.23 14.81
C ILE A 74 -17.33 -19.58 14.24
N LYS A 75 -17.82 -20.81 14.42
CA LYS A 75 -19.11 -21.28 13.89
C LYS A 75 -20.28 -20.42 14.39
N PRO A 76 -20.40 -20.11 15.70
CA PRO A 76 -21.43 -19.18 16.17
C PRO A 76 -21.39 -17.80 15.50
N ILE A 77 -20.18 -17.28 15.21
CA ILE A 77 -20.03 -16.01 14.48
C ILE A 77 -20.49 -16.16 13.02
N LEU A 78 -20.11 -17.25 12.34
CA LEU A 78 -20.56 -17.52 10.96
C LEU A 78 -22.09 -17.64 10.87
N ASP A 79 -22.71 -18.30 11.84
CA ASP A 79 -24.17 -18.45 11.92
C ASP A 79 -24.85 -17.08 12.10
N GLN A 80 -24.30 -16.20 12.95
CA GLN A 80 -24.81 -14.83 13.13
C GLN A 80 -24.59 -13.94 11.90
N LEU A 81 -23.53 -14.18 11.14
CA LEU A 81 -23.28 -13.54 9.86
C LEU A 81 -24.17 -14.11 8.72
N GLY A 82 -24.97 -15.13 9.03
CA GLY A 82 -25.93 -15.75 8.14
C GLY A 82 -25.32 -16.68 7.09
N HIS A 83 -24.08 -17.13 7.28
CA HIS A 83 -23.42 -18.03 6.33
C HIS A 83 -24.00 -19.44 6.40
N VAL A 84 -24.07 -20.10 5.25
CA VAL A 84 -24.17 -21.56 5.17
C VAL A 84 -22.77 -22.09 4.91
N TRP A 85 -22.31 -23.08 5.65
CA TRP A 85 -20.93 -23.54 5.56
C TRP A 85 -20.82 -25.07 5.52
N GLU A 86 -19.74 -25.58 4.94
CA GLU A 86 -19.33 -26.99 5.01
C GLU A 86 -17.89 -27.08 5.53
N GLY A 87 -17.67 -28.02 6.45
CA GLY A 87 -16.35 -28.23 7.05
C GLY A 87 -15.45 -29.14 6.21
N GLN A 88 -14.13 -28.95 6.30
CA GLN A 88 -13.12 -29.79 5.63
C GLN A 88 -13.38 -29.98 4.13
N ALA A 89 -13.69 -28.88 3.45
CA ALA A 89 -14.00 -28.85 2.03
C ALA A 89 -12.83 -29.38 1.20
N SER A 90 -13.01 -30.49 0.46
CA SER A 90 -11.94 -31.09 -0.33
C SER A 90 -11.81 -30.42 -1.70
N ILE A 91 -10.78 -29.58 -1.87
CA ILE A 91 -10.43 -28.92 -3.13
C ILE A 91 -9.33 -29.73 -3.84
N PRO A 92 -9.48 -30.07 -5.12
CA PRO A 92 -8.41 -30.72 -5.89
C PRO A 92 -7.20 -29.79 -6.02
N GLY A 93 -6.03 -30.23 -5.58
CA GLY A 93 -4.78 -29.52 -5.75
C GLY A 93 -3.90 -30.05 -6.89
N LEU A 94 -2.80 -29.35 -7.14
CA LEU A 94 -1.81 -29.72 -8.16
C LEU A 94 -1.30 -31.15 -7.93
N LYS A 95 -1.22 -31.94 -9.01
CA LYS A 95 -0.78 -33.36 -9.02
C LYS A 95 -1.66 -34.34 -8.24
N GLY A 96 -2.94 -34.00 -8.00
CA GLY A 96 -3.90 -34.91 -7.36
C GLY A 96 -3.85 -34.91 -5.83
N ASN A 97 -3.10 -34.01 -5.20
CA ASN A 97 -3.15 -33.81 -3.75
C ASN A 97 -4.41 -33.04 -3.38
N ILE A 98 -5.19 -33.52 -2.41
CA ILE A 98 -6.38 -32.82 -1.91
C ILE A 98 -5.95 -31.78 -0.87
N LYS A 99 -6.41 -30.54 -1.05
CA LYS A 99 -6.28 -29.47 -0.06
C LYS A 99 -7.62 -29.25 0.64
N LYS A 100 -7.60 -28.92 1.93
CA LYS A 100 -8.80 -28.84 2.77
C LYS A 100 -8.83 -27.56 3.59
N PRO A 101 -9.38 -26.45 3.05
CA PRO A 101 -9.78 -25.33 3.89
C PRO A 101 -10.73 -25.79 4.99
N ASP A 102 -10.65 -25.12 6.14
CA ASP A 102 -11.49 -25.44 7.30
C ASP A 102 -12.98 -25.28 6.96
N PHE A 103 -13.34 -24.24 6.21
CA PHE A 103 -14.71 -24.02 5.76
C PHE A 103 -14.81 -23.57 4.29
N ALA A 104 -15.82 -24.06 3.60
CA ALA A 104 -16.36 -23.44 2.39
C ALA A 104 -17.71 -22.78 2.71
N LEU A 105 -17.88 -21.53 2.29
CA LEU A 105 -19.09 -20.73 2.54
C LEU A 105 -19.99 -20.73 1.30
N PHE A 106 -21.29 -20.91 1.48
CA PHE A 106 -22.30 -21.11 0.44
C PHE A 106 -23.43 -20.08 0.53
N PRO A 107 -24.12 -19.79 -0.59
CA PRO A 107 -25.26 -18.88 -0.59
C PRO A 107 -26.47 -19.45 0.17
N ASP A 108 -26.69 -20.75 0.06
CA ASP A 108 -27.80 -21.46 0.69
C ASP A 108 -27.51 -22.96 0.87
N GLU A 109 -28.41 -23.63 1.57
CA GLU A 109 -28.31 -25.05 1.89
C GLU A 109 -28.42 -25.96 0.66
N ALA A 110 -29.13 -25.53 -0.39
CA ALA A 110 -29.25 -26.31 -1.62
C ALA A 110 -27.94 -26.33 -2.41
N ALA A 111 -27.26 -25.18 -2.49
CA ALA A 111 -25.91 -25.06 -3.05
C ALA A 111 -24.91 -25.92 -2.26
N ARG A 112 -24.94 -25.87 -0.92
CA ARG A 112 -24.08 -26.69 -0.06
C ARG A 112 -24.30 -28.19 -0.33
N GLN A 113 -25.55 -28.67 -0.33
CA GLN A 113 -25.87 -30.08 -0.56
C GLN A 113 -25.45 -30.56 -1.95
N THR A 114 -25.61 -29.70 -2.97
CA THR A 114 -25.15 -29.97 -4.34
C THR A 114 -23.63 -30.12 -4.37
N ALA A 115 -22.90 -29.21 -3.73
CA ALA A 115 -21.44 -29.23 -3.67
C ALA A 115 -20.91 -30.46 -2.92
N VAL A 116 -21.52 -30.86 -1.80
CA VAL A 116 -21.14 -32.08 -1.06
C VAL A 116 -21.20 -33.33 -1.93
N SER A 117 -22.16 -33.39 -2.86
CA SER A 117 -22.26 -34.49 -3.83
C SER A 117 -21.13 -34.52 -4.87
N GLN A 118 -20.32 -33.45 -4.94
CA GLN A 118 -19.20 -33.25 -5.87
C GLN A 118 -17.83 -33.17 -5.13
N GLN A 119 -17.71 -33.71 -3.91
CA GLN A 119 -16.45 -33.66 -3.18
C GLN A 119 -15.27 -34.26 -3.98
N ASN A 120 -14.10 -33.64 -3.83
CA ASN A 120 -12.85 -34.01 -4.51
C ASN A 120 -12.88 -33.79 -6.04
N SER A 121 -13.84 -33.00 -6.55
CA SER A 121 -13.85 -32.55 -7.93
C SER A 121 -13.81 -31.01 -8.02
N PRO A 122 -13.36 -30.44 -9.14
CA PRO A 122 -13.37 -28.99 -9.34
C PRO A 122 -14.78 -28.38 -9.22
N GLU A 123 -15.81 -29.16 -9.51
CA GLU A 123 -17.22 -28.76 -9.42
C GLU A 123 -17.66 -28.44 -8.00
N TYR A 124 -16.97 -28.94 -6.95
CA TYR A 124 -17.27 -28.59 -5.56
C TYR A 124 -17.26 -27.07 -5.33
N THR A 125 -16.28 -26.37 -5.90
CA THR A 125 -16.07 -24.94 -5.65
C THR A 125 -16.96 -24.01 -6.47
N LYS A 126 -17.79 -24.55 -7.35
CA LYS A 126 -18.57 -23.77 -8.32
C LYS A 126 -19.51 -22.75 -7.68
N ASP A 127 -20.20 -23.16 -6.61
CA ASP A 127 -21.18 -22.33 -5.91
C ASP A 127 -20.65 -21.83 -4.55
N VAL A 128 -19.35 -22.00 -4.29
CA VAL A 128 -18.69 -21.50 -3.09
C VAL A 128 -18.51 -19.99 -3.21
N LEU A 129 -18.99 -19.25 -2.20
CA LEU A 129 -18.86 -17.81 -2.10
C LEU A 129 -17.47 -17.37 -1.63
N ALA A 130 -16.93 -18.08 -0.64
CA ALA A 130 -15.59 -17.85 -0.10
C ALA A 130 -15.06 -19.10 0.61
N LEU A 131 -13.73 -19.18 0.72
CA LEU A 131 -13.04 -20.18 1.54
C LEU A 131 -12.57 -19.54 2.84
N LEU A 132 -12.68 -20.24 3.97
CA LEU A 132 -12.22 -19.74 5.26
C LEU A 132 -11.21 -20.71 5.87
N GLU A 133 -10.09 -20.15 6.32
CA GLU A 133 -9.09 -20.84 7.13
C GLU A 133 -9.12 -20.29 8.57
N ALA A 134 -9.40 -21.16 9.53
CA ALA A 134 -9.40 -20.87 10.95
C ALA A 134 -8.08 -21.30 11.58
N LYS A 135 -7.65 -20.62 12.63
CA LYS A 135 -6.43 -20.94 13.39
C LYS A 135 -6.69 -20.78 14.87
N LYS A 136 -5.86 -21.42 15.70
CA LYS A 136 -5.92 -21.24 17.17
C LYS A 136 -5.73 -19.78 17.55
N TRP A 137 -6.34 -19.39 18.67
CA TRP A 137 -6.40 -18.01 19.16
C TRP A 137 -5.04 -17.29 19.23
N THR A 138 -3.99 -18.01 19.64
CA THR A 138 -2.64 -17.47 19.82
C THR A 138 -1.82 -17.37 18.52
N VAL A 139 -2.34 -17.86 17.39
CA VAL A 139 -1.62 -17.85 16.12
C VAL A 139 -1.60 -16.44 15.54
N ASN A 140 -0.42 -15.97 15.14
CA ASN A 140 -0.27 -14.76 14.36
C ASN A 140 -0.54 -15.07 12.89
N LEU A 141 -1.55 -14.41 12.31
CA LEU A 141 -1.98 -14.67 10.94
C LEU A 141 -0.95 -14.29 9.86
N SER A 142 0.02 -13.41 10.16
CA SER A 142 1.09 -13.00 9.22
C SER A 142 2.39 -13.79 9.37
N LYS A 143 2.49 -14.71 10.33
CA LYS A 143 3.74 -15.44 10.62
C LYS A 143 3.52 -16.95 10.53
N LYS A 144 4.58 -17.66 10.13
CA LYS A 144 4.62 -19.12 10.17
C LYS A 144 4.50 -19.61 11.63
N SER A 145 3.54 -20.50 11.89
CA SER A 145 3.28 -21.08 13.21
C SER A 145 3.85 -22.50 13.32
N GLY A 146 4.68 -22.78 14.34
CA GLY A 146 5.14 -24.14 14.70
C GLY A 146 6.65 -24.40 14.59
N THR A 147 7.10 -25.53 15.17
CA THR A 147 8.51 -25.99 15.22
C THR A 147 8.80 -27.26 14.41
N ARG A 148 7.81 -27.80 13.67
CA ARG A 148 7.97 -29.02 12.88
C ARG A 148 8.22 -28.70 11.40
N PRO A 149 9.27 -29.24 10.77
CA PRO A 149 9.40 -29.20 9.32
C PRO A 149 8.76 -30.42 8.68
N LEU A 150 7.96 -30.16 7.63
CA LEU A 150 7.66 -30.97 6.42
C LEU A 150 6.35 -30.41 5.80
N PHE A 151 6.42 -29.90 4.56
CA PHE A 151 5.37 -29.80 3.53
C PHE A 151 3.94 -29.25 3.84
N ASP A 152 3.61 -28.86 5.07
CA ASP A 152 2.34 -28.16 5.38
C ASP A 152 2.58 -26.67 5.64
N ASP A 153 1.94 -25.81 4.85
CA ASP A 153 0.80 -25.03 5.36
C ASP A 153 0.99 -24.51 6.81
N GLN A 154 1.96 -23.61 7.05
CA GLN A 154 2.19 -23.00 8.37
C GLN A 154 1.99 -21.47 8.41
N ASN A 155 1.93 -20.82 7.25
CA ASN A 155 1.50 -19.43 7.15
C ASN A 155 0.03 -19.40 6.69
N PRO A 156 -0.92 -18.95 7.52
CA PRO A 156 -2.35 -18.93 7.17
C PRO A 156 -2.64 -18.15 5.88
N MET A 157 -1.90 -17.08 5.61
CA MET A 157 -2.05 -16.29 4.38
C MET A 157 -1.59 -17.07 3.12
N TYR A 158 -0.59 -17.93 3.26
CA TYR A 158 -0.12 -18.76 2.15
C TYR A 158 -1.06 -19.94 1.88
N GLN A 159 -1.65 -20.51 2.94
CA GLN A 159 -2.67 -21.55 2.81
C GLN A 159 -3.87 -21.03 2.02
N ILE A 160 -4.43 -19.88 2.41
CA ILE A 160 -5.59 -19.31 1.71
C ILE A 160 -5.24 -18.93 0.26
N ASP A 161 -4.06 -18.37 0.01
CA ASP A 161 -3.58 -18.06 -1.34
C ASP A 161 -3.49 -19.32 -2.21
N THR A 162 -2.99 -20.41 -1.64
CA THR A 162 -2.92 -21.71 -2.30
C THR A 162 -4.31 -22.20 -2.68
N TYR A 163 -5.29 -22.13 -1.77
CA TYR A 163 -6.65 -22.57 -2.05
C TYR A 163 -7.33 -21.72 -3.14
N LEU A 164 -7.17 -20.41 -3.10
CA LEU A 164 -7.72 -19.49 -4.10
C LEU A 164 -7.05 -19.69 -5.47
N SER A 165 -5.75 -19.97 -5.50
CA SER A 165 -5.02 -20.26 -6.73
C SER A 165 -5.44 -21.57 -7.39
N LEU A 166 -5.84 -22.56 -6.60
CA LEU A 166 -6.25 -23.90 -7.05
C LEU A 166 -7.74 -24.04 -7.40
N SER A 167 -8.56 -23.03 -7.08
CA SER A 167 -10.01 -23.05 -7.30
C SER A 167 -10.48 -21.83 -8.07
N ASP A 168 -11.74 -21.81 -8.50
CA ASP A 168 -12.35 -20.63 -9.12
C ASP A 168 -12.90 -19.62 -8.09
N VAL A 169 -12.74 -19.89 -6.80
CA VAL A 169 -13.18 -18.99 -5.72
C VAL A 169 -12.29 -17.74 -5.69
N THR A 170 -12.89 -16.56 -5.64
CA THR A 170 -12.18 -15.27 -5.70
C THR A 170 -11.87 -14.68 -4.33
N TRP A 171 -12.67 -14.99 -3.31
CA TRP A 171 -12.55 -14.41 -1.97
C TRP A 171 -12.18 -15.47 -0.92
N GLY A 172 -11.27 -15.09 -0.03
CA GLY A 172 -10.86 -15.92 1.10
C GLY A 172 -10.96 -15.16 2.42
N VAL A 173 -11.18 -15.89 3.50
CA VAL A 173 -11.19 -15.39 4.87
C VAL A 173 -10.14 -16.14 5.69
N VAL A 174 -9.36 -15.42 6.49
CA VAL A 174 -8.42 -16.03 7.44
C VAL A 174 -8.72 -15.48 8.82
N SER A 175 -8.91 -16.35 9.82
CA SER A 175 -9.24 -15.91 11.17
C SER A 175 -8.57 -16.74 12.26
N ASN A 176 -8.15 -16.08 13.34
CA ASN A 176 -7.79 -16.74 14.60
C ASN A 176 -8.86 -16.52 15.69
N GLY A 177 -10.06 -16.13 15.30
CA GLY A 177 -11.16 -15.77 16.19
C GLY A 177 -11.18 -14.31 16.60
N ARG A 178 -10.02 -13.70 16.86
CA ARG A 178 -9.88 -12.28 17.16
C ARG A 178 -9.74 -11.45 15.90
N PHE A 179 -8.73 -11.74 15.09
CA PHE A 179 -8.48 -11.04 13.84
C PHE A 179 -9.16 -11.77 12.70
N TRP A 180 -9.90 -11.04 11.88
CA TRP A 180 -10.56 -11.54 10.68
C TRP A 180 -10.03 -10.81 9.48
N ARG A 181 -9.41 -11.54 8.54
CA ARG A 181 -8.83 -11.01 7.32
C ARG A 181 -9.64 -11.44 6.12
N LEU A 182 -9.99 -10.48 5.28
CA LEU A 182 -10.50 -10.70 3.95
C LEU A 182 -9.34 -10.60 2.96
N VAL A 183 -9.26 -11.55 2.02
CA VAL A 183 -8.27 -11.59 0.94
C VAL A 183 -8.94 -11.85 -0.40
N HIS A 184 -8.30 -11.38 -1.47
CA HIS A 184 -8.77 -11.57 -2.83
C HIS A 184 -7.72 -12.31 -3.67
N LYS A 185 -8.15 -13.27 -4.49
CA LYS A 185 -7.29 -14.15 -5.31
C LYS A 185 -6.21 -13.41 -6.10
N ASN A 186 -6.54 -12.25 -6.68
CA ASN A 186 -5.58 -11.50 -7.51
C ASN A 186 -4.46 -10.82 -6.70
N SER A 187 -4.61 -10.66 -5.39
CA SER A 187 -3.60 -10.00 -4.54
C SER A 187 -3.13 -10.88 -3.37
N SER A 188 -3.78 -12.01 -3.09
CA SER A 188 -3.44 -12.94 -2.01
C SER A 188 -2.00 -13.41 -2.06
N ARG A 189 -1.44 -13.56 -3.27
CA ARG A 189 -0.05 -13.96 -3.49
C ARG A 189 0.97 -13.07 -2.79
N THR A 190 0.68 -11.78 -2.57
CA THR A 190 1.63 -10.89 -1.88
C THR A 190 1.72 -11.20 -0.39
N LEU A 191 0.75 -11.93 0.16
CA LEU A 191 0.58 -12.24 1.60
C LEU A 191 0.38 -11.00 2.50
N GLU A 192 0.55 -9.81 1.95
CA GLU A 192 0.45 -8.52 2.63
C GLU A 192 -0.80 -7.74 2.23
N SER A 193 -1.50 -8.16 1.17
CA SER A 193 -2.75 -7.53 0.73
C SER A 193 -3.96 -8.12 1.45
N TYR A 194 -4.51 -7.41 2.43
CA TYR A 194 -5.72 -7.84 3.14
C TYR A 194 -6.50 -6.69 3.78
N PHE A 195 -7.78 -6.94 4.09
CA PHE A 195 -8.59 -6.09 4.96
C PHE A 195 -8.84 -6.82 6.28
N GLU A 196 -8.39 -6.26 7.39
CA GLU A 196 -8.43 -6.89 8.71
C GLU A 196 -9.33 -6.13 9.69
N ILE A 197 -10.08 -6.89 10.48
CA ILE A 197 -10.80 -6.40 11.65
C ILE A 197 -10.27 -7.13 12.88
N ASP A 198 -9.81 -6.37 13.89
CA ASP A 198 -9.73 -6.88 15.26
C ASP A 198 -11.14 -6.86 15.84
N LEU A 199 -11.79 -8.02 15.90
CA LEU A 199 -13.17 -8.13 16.35
C LEU A 199 -13.34 -7.65 17.81
N LEU A 200 -12.30 -7.81 18.64
CA LEU A 200 -12.33 -7.36 20.03
C LEU A 200 -12.17 -5.83 20.15
N ALA A 201 -11.67 -5.14 19.11
CA ALA A 201 -11.64 -3.67 19.12
C ALA A 201 -13.05 -3.06 19.21
N ALA A 202 -14.10 -3.79 18.83
CA ALA A 202 -15.48 -3.36 19.05
C ALA A 202 -15.88 -3.38 20.55
N LEU A 203 -15.27 -4.28 21.33
CA LEU A 203 -15.54 -4.44 22.76
C LEU A 203 -14.69 -3.49 23.61
N ASP A 204 -13.45 -3.24 23.19
CA ASP A 204 -12.48 -2.37 23.86
C ASP A 204 -12.56 -0.90 23.40
N ALA A 205 -13.52 -0.57 22.54
CA ALA A 205 -13.66 0.76 21.94
C ALA A 205 -13.86 1.85 23.01
N PRO A 206 -13.31 3.07 22.81
CA PRO A 206 -13.39 4.15 23.79
C PRO A 206 -14.81 4.70 24.01
N ASN A 207 -15.75 4.43 23.09
CA ASN A 207 -17.14 4.82 23.18
C ASN A 207 -18.02 3.96 22.26
N GLU A 208 -19.34 4.04 22.44
CA GLU A 208 -20.32 3.24 21.69
C GLU A 208 -20.31 3.52 20.18
N THR A 209 -20.00 4.76 19.77
CA THR A 209 -19.89 5.11 18.34
C THR A 209 -18.71 4.39 17.69
N ALA A 210 -17.56 4.34 18.35
CA ALA A 210 -16.38 3.60 17.93
C ALA A 210 -16.65 2.08 17.90
N ALA A 211 -17.32 1.54 18.92
CA ALA A 211 -17.74 0.13 18.96
C ALA A 211 -18.62 -0.25 17.77
N LYS A 212 -19.67 0.56 17.52
CA LYS A 212 -20.57 0.38 16.38
C LYS A 212 -19.85 0.53 15.05
N ALA A 213 -18.84 1.38 14.94
CA ALA A 213 -18.06 1.52 13.71
C ALA A 213 -17.31 0.21 13.37
N VAL A 214 -16.63 -0.41 14.34
CA VAL A 214 -15.97 -1.72 14.13
C VAL A 214 -16.99 -2.78 13.73
N ALA A 215 -18.09 -2.89 14.48
CA ALA A 215 -19.15 -3.87 14.18
C ALA A 215 -19.77 -3.65 12.79
N THR A 216 -19.94 -2.40 12.35
CA THR A 216 -20.48 -2.08 11.02
C THR A 216 -19.52 -2.50 9.92
N PHE A 217 -18.20 -2.25 10.07
CA PHE A 217 -17.21 -2.75 9.12
C PHE A 217 -17.15 -4.28 9.11
N PHE A 218 -17.16 -4.92 10.27
CA PHE A 218 -17.17 -6.37 10.36
C PHE A 218 -18.39 -6.96 9.65
N TRP A 219 -19.58 -6.46 9.96
CA TRP A 219 -20.81 -6.87 9.30
C TRP A 219 -20.73 -6.65 7.78
N ALA A 220 -20.39 -5.44 7.34
CA ALA A 220 -20.37 -5.08 5.92
C ALA A 220 -19.49 -6.00 5.06
N PHE A 221 -18.33 -6.42 5.57
CA PHE A 221 -17.34 -7.17 4.79
C PHE A 221 -17.35 -8.68 5.04
N PHE A 222 -17.94 -9.15 6.14
CA PHE A 222 -17.91 -10.57 6.50
C PHE A 222 -19.29 -11.24 6.55
N ASN A 223 -20.42 -10.53 6.41
CA ASN A 223 -21.74 -11.17 6.33
C ASN A 223 -21.96 -11.93 5.00
N ARG A 224 -22.87 -12.92 4.97
CA ARG A 224 -23.14 -13.73 3.75
C ARG A 224 -23.45 -12.89 2.52
N ALA A 225 -24.27 -11.84 2.65
CA ALA A 225 -24.68 -11.01 1.52
C ALA A 225 -23.51 -10.20 0.91
N ALA A 226 -22.40 -10.01 1.64
CA ALA A 226 -21.21 -9.36 1.09
C ALA A 226 -20.60 -10.17 -0.07
N PHE A 227 -20.66 -11.51 0.01
CA PHE A 227 -20.09 -12.43 -0.96
C PHE A 227 -21.10 -12.92 -2.01
N GLN A 228 -22.39 -12.72 -1.77
CA GLN A 228 -23.44 -13.21 -2.64
C GLN A 228 -23.64 -12.25 -3.83
N PRO A 229 -23.74 -12.75 -5.07
CA PRO A 229 -24.12 -11.91 -6.20
C PRO A 229 -25.57 -11.45 -6.06
N ASP A 230 -25.83 -10.20 -6.41
CA ASP A 230 -27.17 -9.64 -6.53
C ASP A 230 -27.89 -10.15 -7.81
N ALA A 231 -29.09 -9.62 -8.07
CA ALA A 231 -29.88 -9.96 -9.27
C ALA A 231 -29.17 -9.63 -10.60
N HIS A 232 -28.14 -8.79 -10.57
CA HIS A 232 -27.31 -8.40 -11.71
C HIS A 232 -25.99 -9.18 -11.77
N GLY A 233 -25.76 -10.13 -10.86
CA GLY A 233 -24.52 -10.91 -10.79
C GLY A 233 -23.36 -10.17 -10.10
N THR A 234 -23.61 -9.02 -9.47
CA THR A 234 -22.58 -8.19 -8.83
C THR A 234 -22.53 -8.46 -7.34
N ARG A 235 -21.32 -8.60 -6.78
CA ARG A 235 -21.11 -8.76 -5.33
C ARG A 235 -20.70 -7.42 -4.72
N PHE A 236 -21.13 -7.15 -3.49
CA PHE A 236 -20.69 -5.96 -2.75
C PHE A 236 -19.16 -5.87 -2.67
N LEU A 237 -18.47 -6.98 -2.36
CA LEU A 237 -17.01 -7.01 -2.27
C LEU A 237 -16.32 -6.73 -3.62
N ASP A 238 -16.86 -7.25 -4.73
CA ASP A 238 -16.35 -7.01 -6.08
C ASP A 238 -16.51 -5.53 -6.45
N GLU A 239 -17.65 -4.92 -6.10
CA GLU A 239 -17.90 -3.49 -6.30
C GLU A 239 -16.96 -2.62 -5.43
N ALA A 240 -16.80 -2.96 -4.15
CA ALA A 240 -15.90 -2.26 -3.24
C ALA A 240 -14.45 -2.27 -3.75
N LEU A 241 -13.99 -3.42 -4.24
CA LEU A 241 -12.66 -3.58 -4.83
C LEU A 241 -12.53 -2.78 -6.13
N SER A 242 -13.56 -2.84 -7.00
CA SER A 242 -13.59 -2.11 -8.27
C SER A 242 -13.55 -0.59 -8.06
N GLN A 243 -14.39 -0.06 -7.16
CA GLN A 243 -14.40 1.37 -6.82
C GLN A 243 -13.08 1.82 -6.17
N SER A 244 -12.49 0.98 -5.31
CA SER A 244 -11.17 1.24 -4.72
C SER A 244 -10.08 1.36 -5.79
N LYS A 245 -10.07 0.45 -6.79
CA LYS A 245 -9.13 0.49 -7.92
C LYS A 245 -9.36 1.71 -8.80
N ALA A 246 -10.61 2.05 -9.11
CA ALA A 246 -10.94 3.23 -9.88
C ALA A 246 -10.46 4.52 -9.20
N TYR A 247 -10.60 4.60 -7.87
CA TYR A 247 -10.07 5.71 -7.09
C TYR A 247 -8.54 5.76 -7.16
N ALA A 248 -7.84 4.62 -6.99
CA ALA A 248 -6.38 4.56 -7.09
C ALA A 248 -5.86 5.06 -8.45
N ILE A 249 -6.48 4.64 -9.56
CA ILE A 249 -6.15 5.10 -10.92
C ILE A 249 -6.39 6.62 -11.06
N ALA A 250 -7.52 7.12 -10.58
CA ALA A 250 -7.83 8.54 -10.62
C ALA A 250 -6.87 9.36 -9.74
N LEU A 251 -6.45 8.81 -8.60
CA LEU A 251 -5.49 9.41 -7.69
C LEU A 251 -4.10 9.48 -8.32
N GLU A 252 -3.64 8.40 -8.97
CA GLU A 252 -2.38 8.36 -9.71
C GLU A 252 -2.35 9.44 -10.81
N ALA A 253 -3.43 9.56 -11.60
CA ALA A 253 -3.53 10.55 -12.67
C ALA A 253 -3.46 12.00 -12.13
N ASP A 254 -4.15 12.28 -11.03
CA ASP A 254 -4.11 13.59 -10.36
C ASP A 254 -2.73 13.86 -9.74
N LEU A 255 -2.15 12.86 -9.07
CA LEU A 255 -0.83 12.99 -8.47
C LEU A 255 0.25 13.22 -9.53
N ARG A 256 0.13 12.60 -10.71
CA ARG A 256 1.03 12.85 -11.85
C ARG A 256 0.99 14.32 -12.29
N ASP A 257 -0.20 14.90 -12.44
CA ASP A 257 -0.35 16.32 -12.80
C ASP A 257 0.18 17.24 -11.69
N ASN A 258 -0.07 16.88 -10.42
CA ASN A 258 0.41 17.61 -9.27
C ASN A 258 1.93 17.52 -9.10
N ALA A 259 2.54 16.36 -9.36
CA ALA A 259 3.98 16.16 -9.32
C ALA A 259 4.69 16.98 -10.40
N TYR A 260 4.13 17.07 -11.61
CA TYR A 260 4.61 18.00 -12.64
C TYR A 260 4.60 19.45 -12.15
N ARG A 261 3.50 19.90 -11.55
CA ARG A 261 3.39 21.27 -11.04
C ARG A 261 4.33 21.52 -9.86
N SER A 262 4.46 20.54 -8.98
CA SER A 262 5.40 20.56 -7.87
C SER A 262 6.83 20.72 -8.39
N LEU A 263 7.23 19.91 -9.37
CA LEU A 263 8.53 20.00 -10.01
C LEU A 263 8.79 21.40 -10.60
N GLU A 264 7.81 21.95 -11.33
CA GLU A 264 7.90 23.31 -11.88
C GLU A 264 8.12 24.36 -10.79
N GLN A 265 7.39 24.27 -9.66
CA GLN A 265 7.58 25.19 -8.53
C GLN A 265 8.94 25.02 -7.87
N LEU A 266 9.44 23.80 -7.69
CA LEU A 266 10.77 23.57 -7.12
C LEU A 266 11.86 24.21 -7.99
N ILE A 267 11.76 24.07 -9.31
CA ILE A 267 12.71 24.66 -10.28
C ILE A 267 12.66 26.19 -10.18
N ILE A 268 11.47 26.78 -10.23
CA ILE A 268 11.28 28.23 -10.08
C ILE A 268 11.88 28.70 -8.75
N GLY A 269 11.64 27.96 -7.66
CA GLY A 269 12.11 28.32 -6.33
C GLY A 269 13.63 28.25 -6.16
N PHE A 270 14.33 27.32 -6.82
CA PHE A 270 15.79 27.32 -6.83
C PHE A 270 16.36 28.54 -7.57
N PHE A 271 15.83 28.88 -8.75
CA PHE A 271 16.27 30.06 -9.49
C PHE A 271 15.89 31.38 -8.81
N ALA A 272 14.80 31.40 -8.04
CA ALA A 272 14.36 32.55 -7.25
C ALA A 272 15.10 32.71 -5.91
N GLY A 273 16.08 31.85 -5.62
CA GLY A 273 16.85 31.84 -4.37
C GLY A 273 17.75 33.07 -4.19
N ASP A 274 19.04 32.85 -3.94
CA ASP A 274 20.00 33.94 -3.66
C ASP A 274 20.80 34.43 -4.88
N GLY A 275 20.34 34.10 -6.09
CA GLY A 275 20.92 34.61 -7.34
C GLY A 275 22.21 33.93 -7.80
N ARG A 276 22.66 32.87 -7.11
CA ARG A 276 23.82 32.07 -7.55
C ARG A 276 23.54 31.18 -8.77
N LEU A 277 22.28 30.98 -9.12
CA LEU A 277 21.85 30.19 -10.28
C LEU A 277 21.29 31.14 -11.36
N ASP A 278 21.87 31.07 -12.56
CA ASP A 278 21.39 31.80 -13.74
C ASP A 278 20.51 30.90 -14.61
N PRO A 279 19.20 31.18 -14.78
CA PRO A 279 18.32 30.40 -15.65
C PRO A 279 18.73 30.42 -17.12
N LYS A 280 19.49 31.43 -17.58
CA LYS A 280 19.96 31.50 -18.97
C LYS A 280 21.09 30.50 -19.26
N ASN A 281 21.83 30.07 -18.24
CA ASN A 281 22.83 29.02 -18.37
C ASN A 281 22.16 27.64 -18.51
N ALA A 282 22.49 26.92 -19.58
CA ALA A 282 21.96 25.57 -19.82
C ALA A 282 22.40 24.57 -18.76
N ASP A 283 23.66 24.61 -18.33
CA ASP A 283 24.19 23.68 -17.33
C ASP A 283 23.49 23.85 -15.98
N HIS A 284 23.20 25.10 -15.60
CA HIS A 284 22.42 25.38 -14.39
C HIS A 284 20.98 24.87 -14.50
N ARG A 285 20.35 24.95 -15.68
CA ARG A 285 19.00 24.41 -15.89
C ARG A 285 18.99 22.90 -15.74
N ASP A 286 19.97 22.20 -16.30
CA ASP A 286 20.09 20.75 -16.20
C ASP A 286 20.38 20.31 -14.75
N GLU A 287 21.27 21.04 -14.06
CA GLU A 287 21.58 20.79 -12.66
C GLU A 287 20.37 21.04 -11.74
N VAL A 288 19.67 22.16 -11.92
CA VAL A 288 18.47 22.48 -11.14
C VAL A 288 17.38 21.46 -11.41
N TYR A 289 17.13 21.10 -12.67
CA TYR A 289 16.12 20.09 -13.02
C TYR A 289 16.38 18.76 -12.31
N ARG A 290 17.61 18.23 -12.42
CA ARG A 290 18.01 16.97 -11.76
C ARG A 290 17.85 17.05 -10.24
N ASN A 291 18.26 18.15 -9.61
CA ASN A 291 18.14 18.29 -8.16
C ASN A 291 16.70 18.57 -7.70
N SER A 292 15.87 19.23 -8.52
CA SER A 292 14.44 19.35 -8.27
C SER A 292 13.73 18.01 -8.36
N LEU A 293 14.15 17.12 -9.27
CA LEU A 293 13.69 15.73 -9.29
C LEU A 293 14.07 15.01 -7.98
N TYR A 294 15.33 15.04 -7.55
CA TYR A 294 15.74 14.44 -6.26
C TYR A 294 14.95 15.00 -5.07
N LEU A 295 14.69 16.30 -5.03
CA LEU A 295 13.88 16.90 -3.98
C LEU A 295 12.42 16.42 -4.04
N LEU A 296 11.83 16.35 -5.24
CA LEU A 296 10.50 15.79 -5.44
C LEU A 296 10.43 14.32 -4.98
N TYR A 297 11.43 13.50 -5.31
CA TYR A 297 11.55 12.11 -4.84
C TYR A 297 11.58 12.03 -3.31
N ARG A 298 12.35 12.89 -2.64
CA ARG A 298 12.38 12.94 -1.17
C ARG A 298 11.01 13.27 -0.58
N LEU A 299 10.29 14.25 -1.16
CA LEU A 299 8.96 14.63 -0.69
C LEU A 299 7.95 13.48 -0.86
N LEU A 300 7.93 12.85 -2.02
CA LEU A 300 7.05 11.71 -2.29
C LEU A 300 7.37 10.50 -1.40
N PHE A 301 8.66 10.20 -1.20
CA PHE A 301 9.11 9.16 -0.28
C PHE A 301 8.63 9.43 1.15
N LEU A 302 8.76 10.67 1.64
CA LEU A 302 8.31 11.05 2.97
C LEU A 302 6.79 10.91 3.12
N PHE A 303 6.01 11.43 2.17
CA PHE A 303 4.55 11.25 2.20
C PHE A 303 4.15 9.77 2.20
N TYR A 304 4.78 8.98 1.34
CA TYR A 304 4.55 7.54 1.26
C TYR A 304 4.94 6.81 2.55
N GLY A 305 6.11 7.13 3.11
CA GLY A 305 6.65 6.51 4.31
C GLY A 305 5.84 6.85 5.56
N GLU A 306 5.40 8.10 5.71
CA GLU A 306 4.51 8.53 6.79
C GLU A 306 3.14 7.86 6.68
N ALA A 307 2.59 7.77 5.46
CA ALA A 307 1.29 7.16 5.23
C ALA A 307 1.29 5.64 5.50
N ARG A 308 2.37 4.93 5.14
CA ARG A 308 2.52 3.47 5.39
C ARG A 308 3.12 3.11 6.75
N ALA A 309 3.28 4.08 7.66
CA ALA A 309 3.89 3.86 8.97
C ALA A 309 5.32 3.27 8.91
N LEU A 310 6.04 3.54 7.81
CA LEU A 310 7.49 3.31 7.70
C LEU A 310 8.26 4.36 8.53
N LEU A 311 7.63 5.50 8.76
CA LEU A 311 8.10 6.56 9.65
C LEU A 311 7.22 6.62 10.91
N PRO A 312 7.78 7.00 12.08
CA PRO A 312 7.15 6.80 13.39
C PRO A 312 6.04 7.83 13.68
N MET A 313 4.96 7.80 12.92
CA MET A 313 3.80 8.68 13.09
C MET A 313 3.04 8.47 14.42
N GLY A 314 3.32 7.37 15.13
CA GLY A 314 2.87 7.14 16.50
C GLY A 314 3.69 7.89 17.57
N ASN A 315 4.90 8.37 17.23
CA ASN A 315 5.68 9.23 18.09
C ASN A 315 5.21 10.68 17.92
N ASN A 316 4.60 11.26 18.95
CA ASN A 316 4.03 12.61 18.90
C ASN A 316 5.08 13.68 18.60
N THR A 317 6.33 13.52 19.05
CA THR A 317 7.41 14.47 18.76
C THR A 317 7.78 14.42 17.29
N TYR A 318 8.00 13.23 16.72
CA TYR A 318 8.23 13.09 15.27
C TYR A 318 7.06 13.69 14.47
N LYS A 319 5.83 13.27 14.80
CA LYS A 319 4.61 13.70 14.11
C LYS A 319 4.45 15.23 14.14
N ASN A 320 4.58 15.87 15.29
CA ASN A 320 4.26 17.30 15.41
C ASN A 320 5.39 18.20 14.94
N ASP A 321 6.64 17.83 15.20
CA ASP A 321 7.77 18.73 15.01
C ASP A 321 8.48 18.48 13.68
N TYR A 322 8.60 17.22 13.26
CA TYR A 322 9.41 16.82 12.11
C TYR A 322 8.60 16.45 10.87
N SER A 323 7.43 15.81 11.01
CA SER A 323 6.75 15.17 9.88
C SER A 323 6.42 16.13 8.73
N LEU A 324 6.54 15.60 7.51
CA LEU A 324 6.13 16.31 6.31
C LEU A 324 4.61 16.54 6.30
N GLN A 325 3.83 15.58 6.81
CA GLN A 325 2.39 15.72 6.94
C GLN A 325 1.99 16.94 7.78
N THR A 326 2.67 17.22 8.90
CA THR A 326 2.37 18.41 9.70
C THR A 326 2.77 19.69 8.97
N LEU A 327 3.92 19.71 8.29
CA LEU A 327 4.30 20.85 7.45
C LEU A 327 3.26 21.10 6.34
N ALA A 328 2.75 20.06 5.69
CA ALA A 328 1.69 20.16 4.69
C ALA A 328 0.37 20.69 5.28
N ASN A 329 -0.01 20.23 6.47
CA ASN A 329 -1.19 20.72 7.17
C ASN A 329 -1.07 22.22 7.52
N ASP A 330 0.11 22.67 7.96
CA ASP A 330 0.38 24.08 8.24
C ASP A 330 0.27 24.93 6.96
N ILE A 331 0.81 24.43 5.84
CA ILE A 331 0.69 25.07 4.51
C ILE A 331 -0.78 25.18 4.09
N ASN A 332 -1.56 24.12 4.27
CA ASN A 332 -2.98 24.09 3.90
C ASN A 332 -3.82 25.10 4.69
N ARG A 333 -3.52 25.31 5.98
CA ARG A 333 -4.18 26.37 6.80
C ARG A 333 -3.88 27.78 6.29
N GLU A 334 -2.75 27.97 5.63
CA GLU A 334 -2.31 29.24 5.07
C GLU A 334 -2.49 29.31 3.54
N ARG A 335 -3.27 28.39 2.92
CA ARG A 335 -3.32 28.21 1.46
C ARG A 335 -3.66 29.51 0.70
N ASP A 336 -4.58 30.31 1.23
CA ASP A 336 -5.00 31.58 0.57
C ASP A 336 -3.89 32.65 0.58
N LYS A 337 -2.84 32.45 1.37
CA LYS A 337 -1.71 33.37 1.53
C LYS A 337 -0.43 32.88 0.85
N LEU A 338 -0.44 31.74 0.16
CA LEU A 338 0.79 31.19 -0.43
C LEU A 338 1.46 32.18 -1.39
N GLU A 339 0.68 32.88 -2.22
CA GLU A 339 1.19 33.88 -3.16
C GLU A 339 1.87 35.09 -2.49
N THR A 340 1.54 35.37 -1.22
CA THR A 340 2.12 36.49 -0.46
C THR A 340 3.34 36.10 0.36
N LEU A 341 3.67 34.80 0.42
CA LEU A 341 4.88 34.33 1.10
C LEU A 341 6.15 34.92 0.47
N PRO A 342 7.21 35.17 1.27
CA PRO A 342 8.50 35.61 0.74
C PRO A 342 9.08 34.59 -0.24
N THR A 343 9.59 35.07 -1.38
CA THR A 343 10.25 34.23 -2.40
C THR A 343 11.60 33.68 -1.93
N THR A 344 12.26 34.33 -0.97
CA THR A 344 13.57 33.94 -0.43
C THR A 344 13.53 33.51 1.03
N GLY A 345 12.32 33.41 1.62
CA GLY A 345 12.13 32.89 2.97
C GLY A 345 12.62 31.44 3.08
N ARG A 346 13.20 31.06 4.23
CA ARG A 346 13.82 29.73 4.41
C ARG A 346 13.21 28.91 5.54
N ARG A 347 12.09 29.35 6.12
CA ARG A 347 11.53 28.69 7.32
C ARG A 347 11.15 27.24 7.03
N ARG A 348 10.47 27.01 5.90
CA ARG A 348 9.99 25.68 5.48
C ARG A 348 11.14 24.84 4.96
N TRP A 349 12.09 25.45 4.24
CA TRP A 349 13.32 24.79 3.79
C TRP A 349 14.12 24.23 4.97
N ASN A 350 14.35 25.04 6.01
CA ASN A 350 15.12 24.60 7.18
C ASN A 350 14.44 23.44 7.93
N ARG A 351 13.11 23.48 8.07
CA ARG A 351 12.35 22.36 8.66
C ARG A 351 12.51 21.08 7.84
N LEU A 352 12.45 21.19 6.52
CA LEU A 352 12.63 20.06 5.61
C LEU A 352 14.08 19.52 5.63
N ALA A 353 15.07 20.41 5.72
CA ALA A 353 16.48 20.05 5.83
C ALA A 353 16.77 19.28 7.13
N GLU A 354 16.19 19.70 8.27
CA GLU A 354 16.28 18.94 9.52
C GLU A 354 15.63 17.56 9.41
N LEU A 355 14.46 17.46 8.76
CA LEU A 355 13.84 16.18 8.48
C LEU A 355 14.76 15.30 7.62
N PHE A 356 15.38 15.84 6.57
CA PHE A 356 16.31 15.09 5.73
C PHE A 356 17.54 14.57 6.51
N ARG A 357 18.09 15.38 7.41
CA ARG A 357 19.20 14.98 8.30
C ARG A 357 18.79 13.87 9.28
N LEU A 358 17.56 13.94 9.78
CA LEU A 358 16.99 12.90 10.63
C LEU A 358 16.80 11.59 9.83
N ILE A 359 16.27 11.65 8.61
CA ILE A 359 16.10 10.48 7.75
C ILE A 359 17.44 9.89 7.29
N SER A 360 18.44 10.72 6.99
CA SER A 360 19.78 10.28 6.56
C SER A 360 20.50 9.47 7.64
N GLY A 361 20.13 9.65 8.91
CA GLY A 361 20.74 8.94 10.03
C GLY A 361 22.03 9.60 10.55
N GLU A 362 22.30 10.85 10.17
CA GLU A 362 23.45 11.64 10.66
C GLU A 362 23.45 11.82 12.18
N ASP A 363 22.27 11.72 12.80
CA ASP A 363 22.07 11.88 14.24
C ASP A 363 21.61 10.58 14.90
N ALA A 364 22.55 9.66 15.06
CA ALA A 364 22.27 8.33 15.62
C ALA A 364 21.47 8.37 16.93
N GLN A 365 21.72 9.37 17.78
CA GLN A 365 21.02 9.53 19.04
C GLN A 365 19.58 10.01 18.82
N LEU A 366 19.36 11.08 18.06
CA LEU A 366 18.02 11.59 17.77
C LEU A 366 17.17 10.56 17.01
N ASN A 367 17.76 9.81 16.07
CA ASN A 367 17.09 8.70 15.39
C ASN A 367 16.56 7.65 16.39
N ALA A 368 17.37 7.26 17.38
CA ALA A 368 16.98 6.30 18.40
C ALA A 368 15.90 6.86 19.33
N GLU A 369 16.01 8.13 19.74
CA GLU A 369 15.02 8.81 20.59
C GLU A 369 13.64 8.93 19.91
N LEU A 370 13.63 9.24 18.61
CA LEU A 370 12.39 9.40 17.85
C LEU A 370 11.86 8.10 17.24
N GLY A 371 12.66 7.03 17.23
CA GLY A 371 12.34 5.77 16.57
C GLY A 371 12.35 5.87 15.03
N VAL A 372 13.15 6.77 14.48
CA VAL A 372 13.27 6.96 13.02
C VAL A 372 14.32 6.00 12.46
N PRO A 373 13.93 5.04 11.61
CA PRO A 373 14.88 4.16 10.95
C PRO A 373 15.79 4.96 10.00
N ARG A 374 17.04 4.50 9.85
CA ARG A 374 18.01 5.15 8.98
C ARG A 374 17.74 4.74 7.53
N TYR A 375 17.45 5.72 6.67
CA TYR A 375 17.29 5.51 5.24
C TYR A 375 18.49 6.11 4.50
N ASN A 376 19.61 5.40 4.50
CA ASN A 376 20.88 5.83 3.90
C ASN A 376 21.08 5.33 2.44
N GLY A 377 20.00 4.95 1.74
CA GLY A 377 20.02 4.41 0.37
C GLY A 377 20.34 5.45 -0.73
N GLY A 378 21.26 6.38 -0.48
CA GLY A 378 21.69 7.43 -1.41
C GLY A 378 20.76 8.63 -1.50
N LEU A 379 19.44 8.43 -1.59
CA LEU A 379 18.48 9.53 -1.80
C LEU A 379 18.57 10.66 -0.77
N PHE A 380 18.82 10.33 0.50
CA PHE A 380 18.99 11.29 1.60
C PHE A 380 20.44 11.54 1.99
N ASP A 381 21.40 10.89 1.33
CA ASP A 381 22.83 11.03 1.63
C ASP A 381 23.32 12.44 1.21
N PRO A 382 23.78 13.27 2.16
CA PRO A 382 24.31 14.60 1.83
C PRO A 382 25.54 14.55 0.93
N ALA A 383 26.38 13.52 1.04
CA ALA A 383 27.60 13.39 0.25
C ALA A 383 27.29 13.15 -1.24
N GLN A 384 26.19 12.44 -1.53
CA GLN A 384 25.70 12.23 -2.90
C GLN A 384 24.91 13.43 -3.44
N HIS A 385 24.42 14.30 -2.54
CA HIS A 385 23.58 15.45 -2.90
C HIS A 385 24.08 16.78 -2.31
N PRO A 386 25.33 17.21 -2.62
CA PRO A 386 25.91 18.45 -2.07
C PRO A 386 25.15 19.72 -2.50
N PHE A 387 24.37 19.64 -3.58
CA PHE A 387 23.53 20.72 -4.08
C PHE A 387 22.60 21.29 -2.99
N PHE A 388 22.02 20.44 -2.13
CA PHE A 388 21.09 20.88 -1.08
C PHE A 388 21.76 21.53 0.14
N GLY A 389 23.07 21.34 0.31
CA GLY A 389 23.85 22.10 1.30
C GLY A 389 24.19 23.51 0.82
N THR A 390 24.15 23.72 -0.50
CA THR A 390 24.50 24.99 -1.13
C THR A 390 23.25 25.81 -1.45
N TYR A 391 22.28 25.23 -2.15
CA TYR A 391 21.10 25.92 -2.67
C TYR A 391 19.84 25.54 -1.90
N PHE A 392 18.83 26.41 -1.94
CA PHE A 392 17.56 26.25 -1.24
C PHE A 392 16.38 26.64 -2.13
N VAL A 393 15.21 26.09 -1.81
CA VAL A 393 13.93 26.52 -2.39
C VAL A 393 13.25 27.47 -1.42
N GLY A 394 12.90 28.67 -1.88
CA GLY A 394 12.24 29.65 -1.03
C GLY A 394 10.80 29.27 -0.62
N ASP A 395 10.35 29.82 0.51
CA ASP A 395 9.11 29.43 1.19
C ASP A 395 7.87 29.45 0.30
N ARG A 396 7.71 30.44 -0.59
CA ARG A 396 6.57 30.50 -1.53
C ARG A 396 6.50 29.26 -2.42
N ALA A 397 7.57 29.02 -3.16
CA ALA A 397 7.64 27.95 -4.14
C ALA A 397 7.63 26.57 -3.47
N LEU A 398 8.33 26.42 -2.34
CA LEU A 398 8.33 25.18 -1.57
C LEU A 398 6.93 24.87 -1.01
N ALA A 399 6.23 25.88 -0.49
CA ALA A 399 4.88 25.68 0.02
C ALA A 399 3.91 25.28 -1.09
N GLN A 400 3.95 25.93 -2.26
CA GLN A 400 3.14 25.54 -3.41
C GLN A 400 3.48 24.12 -3.89
N ALA A 401 4.75 23.74 -3.91
CA ALA A 401 5.19 22.42 -4.33
C ALA A 401 4.68 21.32 -3.38
N ILE A 402 4.79 21.53 -2.07
CA ILE A 402 4.26 20.62 -1.05
C ILE A 402 2.73 20.58 -1.09
N ASP A 403 2.06 21.72 -1.31
CA ASP A 403 0.59 21.80 -1.40
C ASP A 403 0.04 20.92 -2.53
N TYR A 404 0.67 20.96 -3.72
CA TYR A 404 0.31 20.09 -4.84
C TYR A 404 0.46 18.61 -4.50
N LEU A 405 1.51 18.22 -3.79
CA LEU A 405 1.74 16.81 -3.44
C LEU A 405 0.84 16.35 -2.29
N ALA A 406 0.52 17.23 -1.35
CA ALA A 406 -0.28 16.90 -0.19
C ALA A 406 -1.78 16.88 -0.47
N TYR A 407 -2.26 17.70 -1.43
CA TYR A 407 -3.70 17.86 -1.67
C TYR A 407 -4.05 17.88 -3.15
N ARG A 408 -5.08 17.10 -3.51
CA ARG A 408 -5.71 17.11 -4.84
C ARG A 408 -6.93 18.01 -4.87
N ARG A 409 -7.26 18.50 -6.07
CA ARG A 409 -8.47 19.30 -6.31
C ARG A 409 -9.63 18.36 -6.60
N VAL A 410 -10.65 18.35 -5.75
CA VAL A 410 -11.85 17.55 -5.98
C VAL A 410 -12.78 18.31 -6.91
N ARG A 411 -13.25 17.62 -7.95
CA ARG A 411 -14.28 18.12 -8.85
C ARG A 411 -15.41 17.11 -8.98
N GLU A 412 -16.64 17.58 -8.80
CA GLU A 412 -17.87 16.82 -9.09
C GLU A 412 -18.62 17.54 -10.21
N ASP A 413 -19.03 16.81 -11.24
CA ASP A 413 -19.68 17.35 -12.45
C ASP A 413 -18.94 18.56 -13.07
N GLY A 414 -17.61 18.52 -13.01
CA GLY A 414 -16.73 19.58 -13.51
C GLY A 414 -16.63 20.82 -12.63
N ARG A 415 -17.38 20.89 -11.51
CA ARG A 415 -17.34 21.99 -10.54
C ARG A 415 -16.33 21.69 -9.44
N PHE A 416 -15.60 22.71 -9.01
CA PHE A 416 -14.65 22.61 -7.91
C PHE A 416 -15.40 22.47 -6.58
N GLN A 417 -15.12 21.40 -5.84
CA GLN A 417 -15.75 21.11 -4.54
C GLN A 417 -14.83 21.37 -3.35
N GLY A 418 -13.53 21.53 -3.60
CA GLY A 418 -12.55 21.75 -2.54
C GLY A 418 -11.27 20.97 -2.78
N TYR A 419 -10.51 20.82 -1.70
CA TYR A 419 -9.27 20.07 -1.69
C TYR A 419 -9.41 18.84 -0.79
N GLN A 420 -8.74 17.77 -1.19
CA GLN A 420 -8.69 16.52 -0.44
C GLN A 420 -7.23 16.11 -0.27
N ALA A 421 -6.86 15.64 0.92
CA ALA A 421 -5.53 15.09 1.16
C ALA A 421 -5.28 13.87 0.26
N VAL A 422 -4.07 13.77 -0.30
CA VAL A 422 -3.66 12.64 -1.13
C VAL A 422 -3.45 11.42 -0.23
N ASP A 423 -4.16 10.33 -0.53
CA ASP A 423 -4.01 9.05 0.19
C ASP A 423 -2.88 8.21 -0.43
N TYR A 424 -1.66 8.44 0.06
CA TYR A 424 -0.48 7.69 -0.40
C TYR A 424 -0.49 6.21 0.00
N ARG A 425 -1.35 5.75 0.93
CA ARG A 425 -1.48 4.32 1.28
C ARG A 425 -2.16 3.53 0.17
N THR A 426 -3.09 4.18 -0.54
CA THR A 426 -3.78 3.58 -1.70
C THR A 426 -2.82 3.37 -2.88
N LEU A 427 -1.78 4.18 -3.02
CA LEU A 427 -0.83 4.08 -4.13
C LEU A 427 0.17 2.96 -3.91
N ASP A 428 0.38 2.10 -4.90
CA ASP A 428 1.45 1.11 -4.87
C ASP A 428 2.80 1.69 -5.34
N VAL A 429 3.89 0.93 -5.17
CA VAL A 429 5.25 1.37 -5.56
C VAL A 429 5.37 1.57 -7.07
N ARG A 430 4.62 0.81 -7.87
CA ARG A 430 4.67 0.84 -9.34
C ARG A 430 3.97 2.08 -9.88
N GLN A 431 2.84 2.47 -9.28
CA GLN A 431 2.10 3.71 -9.56
C GLN A 431 2.93 4.96 -9.22
N LEU A 432 3.75 4.90 -8.15
CA LEU A 432 4.75 5.94 -7.93
C LEU A 432 5.83 5.92 -9.02
N GLY A 433 6.32 4.74 -9.38
CA GLY A 433 7.25 4.52 -10.49
C GLY A 433 6.83 5.19 -11.80
N SER A 434 5.55 5.03 -12.19
CA SER A 434 5.01 5.58 -13.44
C SER A 434 5.02 7.11 -13.46
N ILE A 435 4.76 7.75 -12.32
CA ILE A 435 4.82 9.20 -12.18
C ILE A 435 6.24 9.70 -12.47
N TYR A 436 7.23 9.01 -11.94
CA TYR A 436 8.64 9.36 -12.10
C TYR A 436 9.15 9.20 -13.52
N GLU A 437 8.84 8.08 -14.15
CA GLU A 437 9.23 7.81 -15.54
C GLU A 437 8.74 8.91 -16.47
N GLY A 438 7.47 9.32 -16.31
CA GLY A 438 6.92 10.44 -17.08
C GLY A 438 7.58 11.79 -16.81
N LEU A 439 8.23 11.97 -15.65
CA LEU A 439 8.92 13.21 -15.31
C LEU A 439 10.34 13.31 -15.89
N LEU A 440 10.96 12.20 -16.31
CA LEU A 440 12.34 12.18 -16.84
C LEU A 440 12.46 12.71 -18.28
N GLU A 441 11.35 12.77 -19.02
CA GLU A 441 11.33 13.25 -20.41
C GLU A 441 11.35 14.79 -20.55
N TYR A 442 11.32 15.53 -19.44
CA TYR A 442 11.24 16.99 -19.47
C TYR A 442 12.61 17.67 -19.49
N LYS A 443 12.60 18.89 -19.99
CA LYS A 443 13.68 19.88 -19.84
C LYS A 443 13.11 21.22 -19.41
N VAL A 444 13.97 22.05 -18.84
CA VAL A 444 13.62 23.41 -18.44
C VAL A 444 13.86 24.36 -19.60
N ALA A 445 12.80 25.06 -20.00
CA ALA A 445 12.83 26.07 -21.05
C ALA A 445 12.48 27.45 -20.50
N ILE A 446 12.90 28.49 -21.22
CA ILE A 446 12.57 29.89 -20.95
C ILE A 446 11.64 30.37 -22.06
N ALA A 447 10.51 30.95 -21.70
CA ALA A 447 9.58 31.53 -22.66
C ALA A 447 10.23 32.75 -23.33
N THR A 448 10.36 32.74 -24.65
CA THR A 448 10.88 33.88 -25.43
C THR A 448 9.78 34.87 -25.83
N GLU A 449 8.54 34.40 -25.85
CA GLU A 449 7.32 35.14 -26.13
C GLU A 449 6.19 34.63 -25.22
N GLU A 450 4.98 35.18 -25.29
CA GLU A 450 3.85 34.65 -24.52
C GLU A 450 3.51 33.23 -24.99
N MET A 451 3.70 32.24 -24.12
CA MET A 451 3.42 30.83 -24.39
C MET A 451 2.15 30.39 -23.68
N VAL A 452 1.33 29.62 -24.38
CA VAL A 452 0.11 29.01 -23.83
C VAL A 452 0.10 27.51 -24.10
N THR A 453 -0.46 26.74 -23.18
CA THR A 453 -0.73 25.34 -23.45
C THR A 453 -2.06 25.19 -24.17
N VAL A 454 -2.09 24.39 -25.23
CA VAL A 454 -3.31 23.97 -25.92
C VAL A 454 -3.45 22.44 -25.86
N ARG A 455 -4.68 21.94 -25.84
CA ARG A 455 -4.94 20.50 -25.97
C ARG A 455 -5.24 20.15 -27.43
N GLN A 456 -4.38 19.32 -28.04
CA GLN A 456 -4.52 18.84 -29.41
C GLN A 456 -4.44 17.30 -29.42
N LYS A 457 -5.48 16.64 -29.96
CA LYS A 457 -5.56 15.16 -30.04
C LYS A 457 -5.25 14.44 -28.71
N GLY A 458 -5.68 15.00 -27.58
CA GLY A 458 -5.45 14.44 -26.24
C GLY A 458 -4.13 14.83 -25.59
N VAL A 459 -3.20 15.45 -26.32
CA VAL A 459 -1.90 15.89 -25.81
C VAL A 459 -1.94 17.38 -25.49
N GLU A 460 -1.33 17.78 -24.37
CA GLU A 460 -1.14 19.18 -24.00
C GLU A 460 0.23 19.65 -24.50
N THR A 461 0.28 20.75 -25.26
CA THR A 461 1.50 21.22 -25.94
C THR A 461 1.66 22.72 -25.77
N TRP A 462 2.90 23.17 -25.58
CA TRP A 462 3.25 24.59 -25.53
C TRP A 462 3.29 25.19 -26.93
N VAL A 463 2.54 26.27 -27.13
CA VAL A 463 2.54 27.04 -28.38
C VAL A 463 2.61 28.53 -28.07
N PRO A 464 3.24 29.34 -28.94
CA PRO A 464 3.07 30.79 -28.88
C PRO A 464 1.59 31.18 -28.90
N GLN A 465 1.20 32.17 -28.10
CA GLN A 465 -0.18 32.67 -28.04
C GLN A 465 -0.68 33.09 -29.44
N ALA A 466 0.19 33.70 -30.26
CA ALA A 466 -0.13 34.06 -31.64
C ALA A 466 -0.48 32.86 -32.54
N LYS A 467 -0.02 31.64 -32.19
CA LYS A 467 -0.23 30.39 -32.93
C LYS A 467 -1.32 29.50 -32.32
N LYS A 468 -1.98 29.93 -31.25
CA LYS A 468 -3.05 29.17 -30.55
C LYS A 468 -4.21 28.78 -31.47
N GLY A 469 -4.56 29.64 -32.43
CA GLY A 469 -5.73 29.46 -33.29
C GLY A 469 -7.05 29.36 -32.51
N ARG A 470 -7.90 28.38 -32.84
CA ARG A 470 -9.21 28.15 -32.19
C ARG A 470 -9.15 27.22 -30.97
N SER A 471 -7.97 26.70 -30.63
CA SER A 471 -7.82 25.77 -29.50
C SER A 471 -8.08 26.47 -28.17
N LYS A 472 -8.68 25.76 -27.21
CA LYS A 472 -8.84 26.26 -25.85
C LYS A 472 -7.49 26.25 -25.12
N THR A 473 -7.16 27.34 -24.42
CA THR A 473 -6.01 27.40 -23.53
C THR A 473 -6.29 26.54 -22.30
N VAL A 474 -5.29 25.78 -21.87
CA VAL A 474 -5.31 24.97 -20.66
C VAL A 474 -4.14 25.42 -19.77
N GLY A 475 -4.37 25.56 -18.47
CA GLY A 475 -3.34 26.00 -17.54
C GLY A 475 -3.01 27.50 -17.64
N THR A 476 -1.93 27.91 -16.98
CA THR A 476 -1.51 29.30 -16.85
C THR A 476 -0.56 29.67 -18.00
N PRO A 477 -0.77 30.79 -18.71
CA PRO A 477 0.18 31.32 -19.68
C PRO A 477 1.55 31.59 -19.06
N ARG A 478 2.59 31.63 -19.89
CA ARG A 478 3.97 31.99 -19.53
C ARG A 478 4.36 33.23 -20.29
N GLN A 479 4.76 34.26 -19.57
CA GLN A 479 5.23 35.52 -20.15
C GLN A 479 6.71 35.39 -20.58
N PRO A 480 7.19 36.28 -21.46
CA PRO A 480 8.61 36.28 -21.83
C PRO A 480 9.51 36.36 -20.59
N GLY A 481 10.45 35.42 -20.47
CA GLY A 481 11.35 35.27 -19.33
C GLY A 481 10.91 34.21 -18.31
N ASP A 482 9.66 33.75 -18.35
CA ASP A 482 9.17 32.72 -17.43
C ASP A 482 9.79 31.35 -17.74
N LEU A 483 10.06 30.59 -16.68
CA LEU A 483 10.48 29.19 -16.78
C LEU A 483 9.25 28.28 -16.98
N TYR A 484 9.43 27.24 -17.79
CA TYR A 484 8.43 26.18 -17.95
C TYR A 484 9.07 24.85 -18.31
N LEU A 485 8.35 23.76 -18.04
CA LEU A 485 8.76 22.41 -18.41
C LEU A 485 8.18 22.01 -19.77
N THR A 486 8.99 21.36 -20.59
CA THR A 486 8.56 20.82 -21.89
C THR A 486 9.37 19.60 -22.28
N THR A 487 8.82 18.72 -23.12
CA THR A 487 9.56 17.60 -23.72
C THR A 487 10.28 18.04 -25.00
N ASP A 488 11.10 17.17 -25.59
CA ASP A 488 11.71 17.43 -26.91
C ASP A 488 10.69 17.63 -28.03
N LYS A 489 9.48 17.09 -27.88
CA LYS A 489 8.37 17.27 -28.82
C LYS A 489 7.53 18.53 -28.53
N GLY A 490 7.89 19.34 -27.54
CA GLY A 490 7.14 20.53 -27.13
C GLY A 490 5.91 20.22 -26.27
N GLU A 491 5.73 18.97 -25.84
CA GLU A 491 4.61 18.54 -25.02
C GLU A 491 4.77 19.11 -23.61
N ARG A 492 3.64 19.47 -22.99
CA ARG A 492 3.53 19.81 -21.57
C ARG A 492 3.36 18.56 -20.72
N LYS A 493 2.76 17.50 -21.27
CA LYS A 493 2.56 16.22 -20.60
C LYS A 493 3.18 15.12 -21.43
N ALA A 494 4.25 14.52 -20.92
CA ALA A 494 4.81 13.27 -21.42
C ALA A 494 3.72 12.20 -21.45
N THR A 495 3.51 11.58 -22.61
CA THR A 495 2.56 10.47 -22.81
C THR A 495 3.24 9.10 -22.92
N GLY A 496 4.58 9.07 -22.80
CA GLY A 496 5.44 7.98 -23.27
C GLY A 496 5.62 6.75 -22.39
N SER A 497 5.02 6.66 -21.18
CA SER A 497 5.20 5.47 -20.33
C SER A 497 4.34 4.31 -20.81
N TYR A 498 4.84 3.47 -21.71
CA TYR A 498 4.22 2.20 -22.06
C TYR A 498 4.53 1.16 -20.97
N TYR A 499 3.60 1.01 -20.05
CA TYR A 499 3.71 0.02 -18.98
C TYR A 499 3.51 -1.41 -19.50
N THR A 500 4.31 -2.34 -18.99
CA THR A 500 4.11 -3.78 -19.22
C THR A 500 3.05 -4.28 -18.22
N PRO A 501 1.89 -4.82 -18.66
CA PRO A 501 0.83 -5.30 -17.77
C PRO A 501 1.32 -6.25 -16.67
N ASP A 502 0.75 -6.16 -15.46
CA ASP A 502 1.16 -6.91 -14.27
C ASP A 502 1.28 -8.42 -14.53
N TYR A 503 0.26 -9.01 -15.17
CA TYR A 503 0.26 -10.44 -15.45
C TYR A 503 1.43 -10.88 -16.34
N ILE A 504 1.94 -9.99 -17.20
CA ILE A 504 3.12 -10.27 -18.05
C ILE A 504 4.38 -10.21 -17.20
N VAL A 505 4.52 -9.18 -16.36
CA VAL A 505 5.70 -9.02 -15.48
C VAL A 505 5.79 -10.19 -14.51
N GLU A 506 4.70 -10.52 -13.83
CA GLU A 506 4.62 -11.65 -12.90
C GLU A 506 4.95 -12.96 -13.58
N TYR A 507 4.35 -13.23 -14.75
CA TYR A 507 4.63 -14.44 -15.51
C TYR A 507 6.11 -14.54 -15.89
N ILE A 508 6.72 -13.46 -16.40
CA ILE A 508 8.13 -13.45 -16.77
C ILE A 508 9.02 -13.67 -15.55
N VAL A 509 8.77 -12.96 -14.44
CA VAL A 509 9.55 -13.10 -13.20
C VAL A 509 9.45 -14.51 -12.64
N GLU A 510 8.25 -15.08 -12.57
CA GLU A 510 8.02 -16.44 -12.07
C GLU A 510 8.75 -17.49 -12.92
N ASN A 511 8.64 -17.39 -14.25
CA ASN A 511 9.29 -18.34 -15.15
C ASN A 511 10.81 -18.15 -15.24
N THR A 512 11.33 -16.98 -14.86
CA THR A 512 12.78 -16.69 -14.85
C THR A 512 13.43 -17.07 -13.53
N LEU A 513 12.84 -16.66 -12.40
CA LEU A 513 13.41 -16.84 -11.06
C LEU A 513 12.96 -18.13 -10.39
N GLY A 514 11.76 -18.64 -10.69
CA GLY A 514 11.24 -19.89 -10.14
C GLY A 514 12.19 -21.08 -10.31
N PRO A 515 12.70 -21.35 -11.53
CA PRO A 515 13.69 -22.41 -11.74
C PRO A 515 14.97 -22.23 -10.91
N LEU A 516 15.41 -21.00 -10.66
CA LEU A 516 16.61 -20.71 -9.86
C LEU A 516 16.38 -20.96 -8.37
N VAL A 517 15.19 -20.60 -7.85
CA VAL A 517 14.77 -20.92 -6.49
C VAL A 517 14.72 -22.43 -6.28
N GLU A 518 14.16 -23.19 -7.22
CA GLU A 518 14.13 -24.66 -7.13
C GLU A 518 15.53 -25.28 -7.19
N GLN A 519 16.43 -24.75 -8.03
CA GLN A 519 17.83 -25.18 -8.04
C GLN A 519 18.54 -24.90 -6.71
N ALA A 520 18.27 -23.73 -6.09
CA ALA A 520 18.79 -23.42 -4.76
C ALA A 520 18.30 -24.44 -3.71
N ARG A 521 17.00 -24.81 -3.72
CA ARG A 521 16.48 -25.86 -2.84
C ARG A 521 17.23 -27.18 -3.01
N GLU A 522 17.45 -27.62 -4.24
CA GLU A 522 18.12 -28.89 -4.50
C GLU A 522 19.60 -28.86 -4.07
N ARG A 523 20.29 -27.72 -4.23
CA ARG A 523 21.66 -27.54 -3.71
C ARG A 523 21.70 -27.61 -2.18
N VAL A 524 20.78 -26.93 -1.50
CA VAL A 524 20.66 -27.00 -0.02
C VAL A 524 20.41 -28.44 0.43
N LYS A 525 19.46 -29.16 -0.21
CA LYS A 525 19.19 -30.57 0.10
C LYS A 525 20.43 -31.45 -0.09
N ALA A 526 21.17 -31.25 -1.16
CA ALA A 526 22.39 -32.01 -1.43
C ALA A 526 23.49 -31.74 -0.39
N GLN A 527 23.69 -30.47 0.00
CA GLN A 527 24.71 -30.09 0.97
C GLN A 527 24.37 -30.58 2.38
N VAL A 528 23.10 -30.48 2.78
CA VAL A 528 22.63 -30.95 4.09
C VAL A 528 22.64 -32.47 4.21
N ARG A 529 22.54 -33.21 3.09
CA ARG A 529 22.75 -34.67 3.07
C ARG A 529 24.22 -35.07 3.28
N GLN A 530 25.17 -34.18 2.98
CA GLN A 530 26.61 -34.43 3.16
C GLN A 530 27.08 -34.11 4.58
N THR A 531 26.40 -33.20 5.29
CA THR A 531 26.57 -33.08 6.74
C THR A 531 26.00 -34.33 7.43
N GLY A 532 26.76 -34.91 8.36
CA GLY A 532 26.45 -36.21 8.99
C GLY A 532 25.16 -36.23 9.84
N SER A 533 25.15 -37.00 10.92
CA SER A 533 23.95 -37.15 11.76
C SER A 533 23.66 -35.90 12.60
N LEU A 534 23.04 -34.89 11.98
CA LEU A 534 22.43 -33.74 12.65
C LEU A 534 21.05 -34.13 13.19
N ASP A 535 20.69 -33.57 14.35
CA ASP A 535 19.31 -33.63 14.82
C ASP A 535 18.37 -32.81 13.91
N LYS A 536 17.07 -33.00 14.09
CA LYS A 536 16.04 -32.39 13.24
C LYS A 536 16.07 -30.85 13.30
N ALA A 537 16.34 -30.27 14.46
CA ALA A 537 16.32 -28.82 14.65
C ALA A 537 17.57 -28.16 14.05
N GLU A 538 18.73 -28.79 14.22
CA GLU A 538 19.98 -28.31 13.65
C GLU A 538 19.99 -28.40 12.13
N ARG A 539 19.47 -29.51 11.59
CA ARG A 539 19.28 -29.67 10.15
C ARG A 539 18.41 -28.54 9.58
N GLN A 540 17.31 -28.21 10.26
CA GLN A 540 16.41 -27.15 9.84
C GLN A 540 17.09 -25.78 9.83
N ARG A 541 17.80 -25.42 10.91
CA ARG A 541 18.54 -24.15 11.01
C ARG A 541 19.59 -24.04 9.92
N GLN A 542 20.35 -25.11 9.69
CA GLN A 542 21.37 -25.13 8.65
C GLN A 542 20.76 -24.98 7.25
N SER A 543 19.70 -25.73 6.93
CA SER A 543 19.02 -25.58 5.65
C SER A 543 18.49 -24.16 5.44
N ALA A 544 17.95 -23.54 6.49
CA ALA A 544 17.43 -22.17 6.43
C ALA A 544 18.53 -21.17 6.10
N ALA A 545 19.65 -21.25 6.81
CA ALA A 545 20.79 -20.36 6.59
C ALA A 545 21.38 -20.54 5.18
N LEU A 546 21.54 -21.78 4.72
CA LEU A 546 22.05 -22.07 3.37
C LEU A 546 21.08 -21.59 2.29
N PHE A 547 19.77 -21.78 2.48
CA PHE A 547 18.78 -21.32 1.52
C PHE A 547 18.76 -19.79 1.43
N VAL A 548 18.80 -19.09 2.56
CA VAL A 548 18.93 -17.62 2.60
C VAL A 548 20.17 -17.18 1.83
N GLN A 549 21.32 -17.82 2.05
CA GLN A 549 22.56 -17.50 1.33
C GLN A 549 22.44 -17.72 -0.18
N GLU A 550 21.86 -18.84 -0.61
CA GLU A 550 21.67 -19.16 -2.04
C GLU A 550 20.77 -18.14 -2.74
N ILE A 551 19.69 -17.71 -2.08
CA ILE A 551 18.78 -16.71 -2.64
C ILE A 551 19.44 -15.32 -2.67
N LEU A 552 20.11 -14.90 -1.59
CA LEU A 552 20.80 -13.61 -1.52
C LEU A 552 22.01 -13.53 -2.47
N ALA A 553 22.52 -14.66 -2.95
CA ALA A 553 23.57 -14.71 -3.96
C ALA A 553 23.08 -14.46 -5.40
N LEU A 554 21.76 -14.43 -5.62
CA LEU A 554 21.19 -14.16 -6.95
C LEU A 554 21.34 -12.67 -7.31
N ASN A 555 21.93 -12.41 -8.47
CA ASN A 555 22.00 -11.07 -9.06
C ASN A 555 20.96 -10.95 -10.18
N VAL A 556 20.04 -9.99 -10.06
CA VAL A 556 19.00 -9.71 -11.06
C VAL A 556 19.32 -8.40 -11.75
N LEU A 557 19.32 -8.40 -13.09
CA LEU A 557 19.61 -7.23 -13.91
C LEU A 557 18.46 -7.00 -14.90
N ASP A 558 17.90 -5.80 -14.88
CA ASP A 558 17.03 -5.28 -15.93
C ASP A 558 17.74 -4.08 -16.61
N PRO A 559 18.32 -4.27 -17.82
CA PRO A 559 19.11 -3.24 -18.49
C PRO A 559 18.26 -2.09 -19.07
N ALA A 560 16.93 -2.22 -19.07
CA ALA A 560 15.99 -1.23 -19.60
C ALA A 560 14.84 -0.99 -18.61
N MET A 561 15.18 -0.92 -17.32
CA MET A 561 14.21 -1.05 -16.23
C MET A 561 13.11 0.01 -16.18
N GLY A 562 13.29 1.18 -16.80
CA GLY A 562 12.35 2.28 -16.71
C GLY A 562 12.02 2.61 -15.24
N SER A 563 10.75 2.49 -14.88
CA SER A 563 10.23 2.63 -13.50
C SER A 563 10.63 1.50 -12.52
N GLY A 564 11.38 0.49 -12.97
CA GLY A 564 11.88 -0.61 -12.12
C GLY A 564 10.89 -1.75 -11.91
N HIS A 565 9.83 -1.84 -12.72
CA HIS A 565 8.70 -2.75 -12.47
C HIS A 565 9.12 -4.23 -12.34
N PHE A 566 9.99 -4.72 -13.24
CA PHE A 566 10.52 -6.10 -13.14
C PHE A 566 11.38 -6.30 -11.88
N LEU A 567 12.18 -5.31 -11.48
CA LEU A 567 13.04 -5.41 -10.30
C LEU A 567 12.25 -5.41 -9.00
N VAL A 568 11.18 -4.61 -8.94
CA VAL A 568 10.23 -4.61 -7.81
C VAL A 568 9.55 -5.98 -7.71
N GLU A 569 9.04 -6.53 -8.81
CA GLU A 569 8.40 -7.85 -8.80
C GLU A 569 9.39 -8.97 -8.50
N ALA A 570 10.62 -8.93 -9.04
CA ALA A 570 11.69 -9.86 -8.70
C ALA A 570 12.00 -9.86 -7.19
N THR A 571 12.04 -8.67 -6.58
CA THR A 571 12.24 -8.52 -5.13
C THR A 571 11.10 -9.16 -4.35
N HIS A 572 9.85 -8.89 -4.72
CA HIS A 572 8.67 -9.51 -4.09
C HIS A 572 8.68 -11.04 -4.24
N PHE A 573 9.04 -11.54 -5.43
CA PHE A 573 9.11 -12.96 -5.71
C PHE A 573 10.14 -13.67 -4.81
N LEU A 574 11.36 -13.13 -4.73
CA LEU A 574 12.43 -13.71 -3.91
C LEU A 574 12.14 -13.57 -2.41
N ALA A 575 11.60 -12.42 -1.98
CA ALA A 575 11.18 -12.23 -0.59
C ALA A 575 10.09 -13.22 -0.19
N ARG A 576 9.12 -13.49 -1.07
CA ARG A 576 8.09 -14.51 -0.86
C ARG A 576 8.71 -15.89 -0.76
N ALA A 577 9.61 -16.25 -1.68
CA ALA A 577 10.31 -17.53 -1.63
C ALA A 577 11.05 -17.74 -0.31
N LEU A 578 11.68 -16.70 0.25
CA LEU A 578 12.31 -16.74 1.57
C LEU A 578 11.29 -16.87 2.71
N ALA A 579 10.18 -16.13 2.64
CA ALA A 579 9.18 -16.09 3.71
C ALA A 579 8.34 -17.37 3.80
N THR A 580 8.11 -18.06 2.68
CA THR A 580 7.26 -19.26 2.60
C THR A 580 8.05 -20.56 2.57
N ASP A 581 9.38 -20.48 2.53
CA ASP A 581 10.23 -21.66 2.39
C ASP A 581 9.99 -22.71 3.49
N GLU A 582 10.13 -23.99 3.13
CA GLU A 582 10.09 -25.08 4.11
C GLU A 582 11.19 -24.92 5.17
N TYR A 583 12.36 -24.37 4.80
CA TYR A 583 13.51 -24.20 5.69
C TYR A 583 13.40 -23.00 6.63
N VAL A 584 12.84 -21.87 6.18
CA VAL A 584 12.87 -20.61 6.93
C VAL A 584 11.74 -20.56 7.98
N THR A 585 12.09 -20.25 9.24
CA THR A 585 11.12 -19.97 10.32
C THR A 585 11.21 -18.50 10.75
N PRO A 586 10.11 -17.86 11.22
CA PRO A 586 10.09 -16.42 11.50
C PRO A 586 11.02 -16.00 12.65
N SER A 587 11.41 -16.95 13.50
CA SER A 587 12.38 -16.76 14.58
C SER A 587 13.84 -16.71 14.12
N LEU A 588 14.12 -17.07 12.87
CA LEU A 588 15.47 -17.08 12.26
C LEU A 588 15.65 -15.97 11.23
N ALA A 589 14.64 -15.12 10.99
CA ALA A 589 14.83 -13.90 10.23
C ALA A 589 15.85 -13.03 11.00
N PRO A 590 16.95 -12.61 10.37
CA PRO A 590 17.93 -11.77 11.04
C PRO A 590 17.23 -10.52 11.56
N SER A 591 17.51 -10.17 12.82
CA SER A 591 17.21 -8.82 13.30
C SER A 591 17.82 -7.81 12.32
N PRO A 592 17.19 -6.65 12.05
CA PRO A 592 17.77 -5.59 11.21
C PRO A 592 19.22 -5.23 11.58
N SER A 593 19.63 -5.53 12.81
CA SER A 593 20.99 -5.37 13.32
C SER A 593 22.02 -6.44 12.87
N GLN A 594 21.64 -7.43 12.05
CA GLN A 594 22.51 -8.53 11.60
C GLN A 594 22.78 -8.56 10.10
N VAL A 595 22.28 -7.57 9.33
CA VAL A 595 22.54 -7.44 7.88
C VAL A 595 23.64 -6.40 7.59
N GLU A 596 24.40 -5.97 8.62
CA GLU A 596 25.63 -5.21 8.41
C GLU A 596 26.80 -6.18 8.25
N GLY A 597 27.14 -6.44 6.98
CA GLY A 597 28.34 -7.13 6.53
C GLY A 597 28.76 -6.59 5.17
#